data_AF-A0A0D7CC35-F1
#
_entry.id   AF-A0A0D7CC35-F1
#
_cell.length_a   1.000
_cell.length_b   1.000
_cell.length_c   1.000
_cell.angle_alpha   90.00
_cell.angle_beta   90.00
_cell.angle_gamma   90.00
#
_symmetry.space_group_name_H-M   'P 1'
#
loop_
_entity.id
_entity.type
_entity.pdbx_description
1 polymer ?
#
loop_
_entity_poly.entity_id
_entity_poly.type
_entity_poly.pdbx_seq_one_letter_code
_entity_poly.pdbx_strand_id
1 'polypeptide(L)'
;MEQLSQIQSAVSAIRLSSTAFGHLPNAQNLAEQYNEHADASRQNLSDLVDALSNTADGLTYTAQNYAEHDREVSATFVRGA
;
A
#
# COMPACT_ATOMS: atom_id res chain seq x y z
N MET A 1 -2.60 -2.88 -9.62
CA MET A 1 -3.49 -1.90 -8.96
C MET A 1 -4.68 -2.58 -8.30
N GLU A 2 -5.53 -3.32 -9.03
CA GLU A 2 -6.73 -3.97 -8.45
C GLU A 2 -6.44 -4.92 -7.28
N GLN A 3 -5.32 -5.66 -7.31
CA GLN A 3 -4.93 -6.53 -6.20
C GLN A 3 -4.54 -5.76 -4.93
N LEU A 4 -3.93 -4.57 -5.06
CA LEU A 4 -3.55 -3.75 -3.91
C LEU A 4 -4.78 -3.14 -3.24
N SER A 5 -5.77 -2.69 -4.01
CA SER A 5 -7.03 -2.19 -3.44
C SER A 5 -7.84 -3.30 -2.76
N GLN A 6 -7.79 -4.53 -3.30
CA GLN A 6 -8.39 -5.70 -2.66
C GLN A 6 -7.72 -6.04 -1.31
N ILE A 7 -6.39 -5.96 -1.23
CA ILE A 7 -5.63 -6.15 0.02
C ILE A 7 -6.02 -5.07 1.05
N GLN A 8 -6.09 -3.81 0.64
CA GLN A 8 -6.47 -2.70 1.51
C GLN A 8 -7.89 -2.89 2.10
N SER A 9 -8.86 -3.31 1.27
CA SER A 9 -10.22 -3.62 1.71
C SER A 9 -10.27 -4.80 2.70
N ALA A 10 -9.58 -5.90 2.39
CA ALA A 10 -9.58 -7.10 3.23
C ALA A 10 -8.96 -6.84 4.62
N VAL A 11 -7.90 -6.04 4.68
CA VAL A 11 -7.23 -5.64 5.92
C VAL A 11 -8.13 -4.75 6.79
N SER A 12 -8.84 -3.78 6.18
CA SER A 12 -9.73 -2.88 6.91
C SER A 12 -10.87 -3.61 7.62
N ALA A 13 -11.29 -4.77 7.09
CA ALA A 13 -12.42 -5.55 7.57
C ALA A 13 -12.11 -6.36 8.86
N ILE A 14 -10.84 -6.51 9.24
CA ILE A 14 -10.46 -7.24 10.46
C ILE A 14 -10.75 -6.34 11.68
N ARG A 15 -11.95 -6.44 12.24
CA ARG A 15 -12.34 -5.83 13.53
C ARG A 15 -12.62 -6.91 14.55
N LEU A 16 -11.95 -6.87 15.70
CA LEU A 16 -12.26 -7.74 16.83
C LEU A 16 -13.30 -7.06 17.72
N SER A 17 -14.34 -7.79 18.12
CA SER A 17 -15.39 -7.27 19.00
C SER A 17 -14.84 -7.00 20.41
N SER A 18 -15.22 -5.86 21.00
CA SER A 18 -14.88 -5.52 22.39
C SER A 18 -15.43 -6.53 23.42
N THR A 19 -16.47 -7.30 23.05
CA THR A 19 -17.01 -8.38 23.88
C THR A 19 -16.11 -9.62 23.94
N ALA A 20 -15.10 -9.73 23.07
CA ALA A 20 -14.16 -10.86 23.08
C ALA A 20 -13.22 -10.87 24.30
N PHE A 21 -13.05 -9.71 24.97
CA PHE A 21 -12.14 -9.56 26.11
C PHE A 21 -12.73 -10.05 27.45
N GLY A 22 -14.03 -10.37 27.51
CA GLY A 22 -14.69 -10.90 28.71
C GLY A 22 -14.78 -9.90 29.88
N HIS A 23 -15.24 -10.38 31.05
CA HIS A 23 -15.35 -9.59 32.30
C HIS A 23 -14.05 -9.60 33.12
N LEU A 24 -12.88 -9.60 32.48
CA LEU A 24 -11.61 -9.55 33.19
C LEU A 24 -11.47 -8.21 33.93
N PRO A 25 -10.94 -8.17 35.17
CA PRO A 25 -10.45 -6.91 35.72
C PRO A 25 -9.40 -6.34 34.75
N ASN A 26 -9.52 -5.06 34.38
CA ASN A 26 -8.82 -4.39 33.26
C ASN A 26 -9.26 -4.72 31.82
N ALA A 27 -10.37 -5.43 31.59
CA ALA A 27 -10.85 -5.73 30.24
C ALA A 27 -11.11 -4.47 29.38
N GLN A 28 -11.56 -3.38 29.98
CA GLN A 28 -11.77 -2.11 29.26
C GLN A 28 -10.47 -1.52 28.75
N ASN A 29 -9.43 -1.47 29.59
CA ASN A 29 -8.12 -0.96 29.20
C ASN A 29 -7.45 -1.85 28.15
N LEU A 30 -7.62 -3.17 28.25
CA LEU A 30 -7.12 -4.11 27.25
C LEU A 30 -7.84 -3.98 25.90
N ALA A 31 -9.15 -3.77 25.91
CA ALA A 31 -9.95 -3.52 24.71
C ALA A 31 -9.58 -2.19 24.05
N GLU A 32 -9.32 -1.15 24.84
CA GLU A 32 -8.88 0.17 24.36
C GLU A 32 -7.50 0.07 23.69
N GLN A 33 -6.50 -0.50 24.36
CA GLN A 33 -5.17 -0.74 23.78
C GLN A 33 -5.22 -1.61 22.52
N TYR A 34 -6.08 -2.64 22.51
CA TYR A 34 -6.24 -3.47 21.32
C TYR A 34 -6.82 -2.67 20.15
N ASN A 35 -7.82 -1.82 20.40
CA ASN A 35 -8.41 -1.00 19.35
C ASN A 35 -7.40 0.02 18.81
N GLU A 36 -6.65 0.68 19.69
CA GLU A 36 -5.56 1.59 19.28
C GLU A 36 -4.52 0.86 18.43
N HIS A 37 -4.09 -0.32 18.85
CA HIS A 37 -3.14 -1.13 18.08
C HIS A 37 -3.73 -1.59 16.74
N ALA A 38 -5.01 -1.98 16.72
CA ALA A 38 -5.69 -2.39 15.49
C ALA A 38 -5.84 -1.23 14.51
N ASP A 39 -6.16 -0.02 15.00
CA ASP A 39 -6.24 1.19 14.19
C ASP A 39 -4.86 1.60 13.65
N ALA A 40 -3.82 1.59 14.49
CA ALA A 40 -2.44 1.83 14.06
C ALA A 40 -1.98 0.80 13.02
N SER A 41 -2.33 -0.48 13.20
CA SER A 41 -2.01 -1.54 12.24
C SER A 41 -2.71 -1.32 10.89
N ARG A 42 -3.98 -0.87 10.90
CA ARG A 42 -4.71 -0.52 9.67
C ARG A 42 -4.06 0.66 8.96
N GLN A 43 -3.67 1.69 9.70
CA GLN A 43 -2.98 2.86 9.12
C GLN A 43 -1.66 2.44 8.47
N ASN A 44 -0.81 1.69 9.20
CA ASN A 44 0.47 1.21 8.68
C ASN A 44 0.31 0.39 7.39
N LEU A 45 -0.73 -0.46 7.32
CA LEU A 45 -1.00 -1.25 6.13
C LEU A 45 -1.49 -0.38 4.96
N SER A 46 -2.29 0.66 5.23
CA SER A 46 -2.66 1.64 4.21
C SER A 46 -1.43 2.36 3.66
N ASP A 47 -0.57 2.86 4.55
CA ASP A 47 0.66 3.59 4.17
C ASP A 47 1.61 2.71 3.33
N LEU A 48 1.72 1.41 3.67
CA LEU A 48 2.50 0.45 2.89
C LEU A 48 1.92 0.23 1.49
N VAL A 49 0.59 0.10 1.37
CA VAL A 49 -0.09 -0.05 0.08
C VAL A 49 0.13 1.19 -0.79
N ASP A 50 0.00 2.38 -0.21
CA ASP A 50 0.21 3.64 -0.92
C ASP A 50 1.66 3.78 -1.39
N ALA A 51 2.64 3.43 -0.53
CA ALA A 51 4.05 3.41 -0.90
C ALA A 51 4.36 2.44 -2.04
N LEU A 52 3.77 1.24 -2.03
CA LEU A 52 3.91 0.25 -3.10
C LEU A 52 3.29 0.75 -4.41
N SER A 53 2.11 1.38 -4.36
CA SER A 53 1.47 1.95 -5.54
C SER A 53 2.33 3.04 -6.17
N ASN A 54 2.81 3.99 -5.36
CA ASN A 54 3.69 5.06 -5.82
C ASN A 54 5.00 4.53 -6.42
N THR A 55 5.55 3.46 -5.85
CA THR A 55 6.75 2.80 -6.39
C THR A 55 6.47 2.17 -7.75
N ALA A 56 5.34 1.48 -7.91
CA ALA A 56 4.96 0.87 -9.18
C ALA A 56 4.73 1.92 -10.28
N ASP A 57 4.10 3.05 -9.95
CA ASP A 57 3.90 4.17 -10.87
C ASP A 57 5.24 4.80 -11.28
N GLY A 58 6.14 5.01 -10.32
CA GLY A 58 7.48 5.54 -10.58
C GLY A 58 8.33 4.63 -11.48
N LEU A 59 8.26 3.31 -11.28
CA LEU A 59 8.92 2.33 -12.15
C LEU A 59 8.34 2.35 -13.57
N THR A 60 7.01 2.47 -13.69
CA THR A 60 6.33 2.56 -14.98
C THR A 60 6.76 3.81 -15.75
N TYR A 61 6.78 4.97 -15.08
CA TYR A 61 7.26 6.22 -15.67
C TYR A 61 8.73 6.12 -16.10
N THR A 62 9.57 5.54 -15.24
CA THR A 62 11.00 5.32 -15.56
C THR A 62 11.17 4.44 -16.81
N ALA A 63 10.43 3.33 -16.90
CA ALA A 63 10.48 2.44 -18.05
C ALA A 63 10.00 3.13 -19.35
N GLN A 64 8.95 3.96 -19.27
CA GLN A 64 8.47 4.76 -20.39
C GLN A 64 9.53 5.75 -20.89
N ASN A 65 10.18 6.47 -19.97
CA ASN A 65 11.26 7.41 -20.33
C ASN A 65 12.43 6.70 -21.00
N TYR A 66 12.85 5.54 -20.50
CA TYR A 66 13.90 4.75 -21.15
C TYR A 66 13.51 4.31 -22.56
N ALA A 67 12.26 3.85 -22.75
CA ALA A 67 11.77 3.45 -24.07
C ALA A 67 11.66 4.62 -25.05
N GLU A 68 11.27 5.81 -24.57
CA GLU A 68 11.23 7.03 -25.37
C GLU A 68 12.64 7.50 -25.76
N HIS A 69 13.54 7.55 -24.80
CA HIS A 69 14.94 7.91 -25.03
C HIS A 69 15.62 6.95 -26.03
N ASP A 70 15.37 5.64 -25.92
CA ASP A 70 15.93 4.65 -26.85
C ASP A 70 15.43 4.86 -28.30
N ARG A 71 14.16 5.25 -28.46
CA ARG A 71 13.60 5.63 -29.77
C ARG A 71 14.23 6.91 -30.31
N GLU A 72 14.44 7.91 -29.47
CA GLU A 72 15.07 9.18 -29.85
C GLU A 72 16.52 8.97 -30.30
N VAL A 73 17.30 8.20 -29.55
CA VAL A 73 18.68 7.81 -29.92
C VAL A 73 18.69 7.06 -31.25
N SER A 74 17.81 6.07 -31.41
CA SER A 74 17.70 5.29 -32.65
C SER A 74 17.34 6.17 -33.85
N ALA A 75 16.38 7.09 -33.71
CA ALA A 75 15.98 8.02 -34.76
C ALA A 75 17.11 8.98 -35.16
N THR A 76 17.91 9.41 -34.18
CA THR A 76 19.08 10.26 -34.43
C THR A 76 20.16 9.52 -35.22
N PHE A 77 20.40 8.25 -34.89
CA PHE A 77 21.37 7.40 -35.59
C PHE A 77 20.98 7.14 -37.05
N VAL A 78 19.69 6.86 -37.32
CA VAL A 78 19.17 6.67 -38.68
C VAL A 78 19.25 7.95 -39.52
N ARG A 79 19.10 9.13 -38.91
CA ARG A 79 19.17 10.42 -39.62
C ARG A 79 20.61 10.86 -39.91
N GLY A 80 21.61 10.27 -39.23
CA GLY A 80 23.03 10.56 -39.41
C GLY A 80 23.78 9.63 -40.39
N ALA A 81 23.12 8.59 -40.91
CA ALA A 81 23.64 7.65 -41.92
C ALA A 81 23.08 7.96 -43.31
#